data_AF-A0A1M5YWM6-F1
#
_entry.id   AF-A0A1M5YWM6-F1
#
_cell.length_a   1.000
_cell.length_b   1.000
_cell.length_c   1.000
_cell.angle_alpha   90.00
_cell.angle_beta   90.00
_cell.angle_gamma   90.00
#
_symmetry.space_group_name_H-M   'P 1'
#
loop_
_entity.id
_entity.type
_entity.pdbx_description
1 polymer ?
#
loop_
_entity_poly.entity_id
_entity_poly.type
_entity_poly.pdbx_seq_one_letter_code
_entity_poly.pdbx_strand_id
1 'polypeptide(L)'
;MSGTLYLVATPIGNLGDITRRAADVLAGTDFVAAEDTRVTLKLLNHLGLKKPLVSYYAHNQTESGARIVERILSGESCALVTDAGMPAISDPGEELVRLCADSGVTVTAIPGACAAVTALALSALPTGRFTFEGFLSTAKKSRFEHLRSLKDEKRTMIFYEAPHKLLPTLRDMLETFGDRRISISREMTKIHEETLRLTLQSAVAHFEATPPRGEFVLVIEGAPASDSARATLEDALDAVRGYRRDGLSLKDAVKKSAAEIGFPKNTLYEAALRDD
;
A
#
# COMPACT_ATOMS: atom_id res chain seq x y z
N MET A 1 3.78 -35.42 14.35
CA MET A 1 4.33 -34.11 13.95
C MET A 1 3.14 -33.20 13.66
N SER A 2 3.20 -31.94 14.08
CA SER A 2 2.16 -30.95 13.71
C SER A 2 2.16 -30.74 12.19
N GLY A 3 1.00 -30.40 11.65
CA GLY A 3 0.89 -29.97 10.26
C GLY A 3 1.41 -28.55 10.04
N THR A 4 1.06 -27.96 8.91
CA THR A 4 1.48 -26.62 8.50
C THR A 4 0.28 -25.76 8.10
N LEU A 5 0.30 -24.48 8.46
CA LEU A 5 -0.59 -23.47 7.90
C LEU A 5 0.04 -22.88 6.63
N TYR A 6 -0.65 -23.01 5.51
CA TYR A 6 -0.27 -22.43 4.22
C TYR A 6 -1.14 -21.21 3.93
N LEU A 7 -0.54 -20.03 3.82
CA LEU A 7 -1.21 -18.83 3.31
C LEU A 7 -1.18 -18.87 1.78
N VAL A 8 -2.32 -19.09 1.13
CA VAL A 8 -2.37 -19.32 -0.31
C VAL A 8 -3.03 -18.14 -0.99
N ALA A 9 -2.26 -17.38 -1.78
CA ALA A 9 -2.81 -16.31 -2.58
C ALA A 9 -3.76 -16.84 -3.67
N THR A 10 -4.98 -16.30 -3.72
CA THR A 10 -6.01 -16.62 -4.71
C THR A 10 -6.07 -15.56 -5.82
N PRO A 11 -6.64 -15.88 -6.99
CA PRO A 11 -6.83 -14.90 -8.05
C PRO A 11 -7.64 -13.67 -7.63
N ILE A 12 -7.38 -12.52 -8.27
CA ILE A 12 -8.08 -11.25 -8.00
C ILE A 12 -9.14 -10.89 -9.06
N GLY A 13 -9.49 -11.83 -9.94
CA GLY A 13 -10.49 -11.63 -10.98
C GLY A 13 -10.41 -12.65 -12.13
N ASN A 14 -9.21 -13.13 -12.45
CA ASN A 14 -8.99 -14.14 -13.47
C ASN A 14 -8.52 -15.47 -12.88
N LEU A 15 -9.32 -16.54 -13.03
CA LEU A 15 -8.94 -17.87 -12.53
C LEU A 15 -7.59 -18.38 -13.08
N GLY A 16 -7.13 -17.88 -14.23
CA GLY A 16 -5.82 -18.19 -14.80
C GLY A 16 -4.62 -17.65 -14.00
N ASP A 17 -4.83 -16.73 -13.06
CA ASP A 17 -3.76 -16.17 -12.21
C ASP A 17 -3.38 -17.08 -11.03
N ILE A 18 -4.09 -18.20 -10.84
CA ILE A 18 -3.72 -19.18 -9.81
C ILE A 18 -2.37 -19.80 -10.16
N THR A 19 -1.43 -19.78 -9.23
CA THR A 19 -0.13 -20.40 -9.46
C THR A 19 -0.23 -21.92 -9.39
N ARG A 20 0.63 -22.62 -10.13
CA ARG A 20 0.69 -24.09 -10.04
C ARG A 20 0.98 -24.57 -8.62
N ARG A 21 1.86 -23.87 -7.90
CA ARG A 21 2.20 -24.19 -6.50
C ARG A 21 0.99 -24.00 -5.57
N ALA A 22 0.16 -22.98 -5.80
CA ALA A 22 -1.08 -22.79 -5.04
C ALA A 22 -2.05 -23.96 -5.27
N ALA A 23 -2.23 -24.39 -6.52
CA ALA A 23 -3.06 -25.56 -6.84
C ALA A 23 -2.52 -26.85 -6.19
N ASP A 24 -1.22 -27.09 -6.26
CA ASP A 24 -0.57 -28.26 -5.65
C ASP A 24 -0.73 -28.26 -4.12
N VAL A 25 -0.56 -27.11 -3.45
CA VAL A 25 -0.76 -26.97 -2.00
C VAL A 25 -2.22 -27.20 -1.62
N LEU A 26 -3.17 -26.56 -2.32
CA LEU A 26 -4.60 -26.77 -2.08
C LEU A 26 -4.99 -28.25 -2.25
N ALA A 27 -4.39 -28.94 -3.21
CA ALA A 27 -4.58 -30.37 -3.43
C ALA A 27 -3.95 -31.23 -2.33
N GLY A 28 -2.85 -30.79 -1.72
CA GLY A 28 -2.11 -31.51 -0.69
C GLY A 28 -2.60 -31.31 0.76
N THR A 29 -3.23 -30.17 1.07
CA THR A 29 -3.72 -29.88 2.44
C THR A 29 -4.96 -30.69 2.80
N ASP A 30 -5.15 -30.99 4.09
CA ASP A 30 -6.27 -31.78 4.60
C ASP A 30 -7.59 -30.99 4.56
N PHE A 31 -7.53 -29.67 4.77
CA PHE A 31 -8.68 -28.78 4.69
C PHE A 31 -8.29 -27.36 4.30
N VAL A 32 -9.29 -26.59 3.87
CA VAL A 32 -9.15 -25.18 3.48
C VAL A 32 -9.95 -24.31 4.44
N ALA A 33 -9.27 -23.39 5.13
CA ALA A 33 -9.91 -22.29 5.83
C ALA A 33 -10.15 -21.14 4.84
N ALA A 34 -11.40 -20.70 4.70
CA ALA A 34 -11.81 -19.73 3.69
C ALA A 34 -12.67 -18.62 4.28
N GLU A 35 -12.47 -17.39 3.83
CA GLU A 35 -13.32 -16.25 4.13
C GLU A 35 -14.78 -16.51 3.72
N ASP A 36 -15.06 -16.60 2.41
CA ASP A 36 -16.32 -17.12 1.88
C ASP A 36 -16.11 -18.49 1.22
N THR A 37 -16.69 -19.52 1.84
CA THR A 37 -16.63 -20.90 1.35
C THR A 37 -17.30 -21.06 -0.01
N ARG A 38 -18.28 -20.21 -0.36
CA ARG A 38 -18.99 -20.24 -1.65
C ARG A 38 -18.10 -19.70 -2.78
N VAL A 39 -17.29 -18.68 -2.50
CA VAL A 39 -16.30 -18.14 -3.44
C VAL A 39 -15.20 -19.17 -3.66
N THR A 40 -14.63 -19.68 -2.56
CA THR A 40 -13.56 -20.69 -2.59
C THR A 40 -14.01 -21.98 -3.29
N LEU A 41 -15.26 -22.41 -3.12
CA LEU A 41 -15.79 -23.59 -3.80
C LEU A 41 -15.72 -23.47 -5.33
N LYS A 42 -15.91 -22.27 -5.90
CA LYS A 42 -15.77 -22.05 -7.35
C LYS A 42 -14.33 -22.24 -7.81
N LEU A 43 -13.36 -21.74 -7.04
CA LEU A 43 -11.94 -21.95 -7.31
C LEU A 43 -11.57 -23.44 -7.24
N LEU A 44 -11.99 -24.14 -6.18
CA LEU A 44 -11.72 -25.57 -6.04
C LEU A 44 -12.34 -26.37 -7.20
N ASN A 45 -13.57 -26.05 -7.60
CA ASN A 45 -14.22 -26.69 -8.75
C ASN A 45 -13.45 -26.42 -10.06
N HIS A 46 -12.98 -25.19 -10.28
CA HIS A 46 -12.13 -24.87 -11.44
C HIS A 46 -10.85 -25.70 -11.48
N LEU A 47 -10.25 -25.95 -10.31
CA LEU A 47 -9.05 -26.79 -10.17
C LEU A 47 -9.35 -28.30 -10.15
N GLY A 48 -10.62 -28.72 -10.20
CA GLY A 48 -11.01 -30.12 -10.08
C GLY A 48 -10.77 -30.73 -8.69
N LEU A 49 -10.68 -29.89 -7.65
CA LEU A 49 -10.38 -30.29 -6.28
C LEU A 49 -11.64 -30.41 -5.41
N LYS A 50 -11.61 -31.35 -4.46
CA LYS A 50 -12.61 -31.49 -3.39
C LYS A 50 -11.89 -31.47 -2.05
N LYS A 51 -12.22 -30.49 -1.20
CA LYS A 51 -11.61 -30.32 0.11
C LYS A 51 -12.65 -29.96 1.17
N PRO A 52 -12.51 -30.43 2.42
CA PRO A 52 -13.26 -29.89 3.54
C PRO A 52 -13.02 -28.39 3.67
N LEU A 53 -14.09 -27.61 3.77
CA LEU A 53 -14.05 -26.16 3.92
C LEU A 53 -14.42 -25.77 5.36
N VAL A 54 -13.62 -24.90 5.95
CA VAL A 54 -13.87 -24.26 7.25
C VAL A 54 -14.02 -22.77 7.02
N SER A 55 -15.10 -22.16 7.51
CA SER A 55 -15.29 -20.72 7.36
C SER A 55 -14.45 -19.95 8.39
N TYR A 56 -13.68 -18.97 7.93
CA TYR A 56 -12.82 -18.12 8.75
C TYR A 56 -12.85 -16.67 8.25
N TYR A 57 -13.61 -15.81 8.93
CA TYR A 57 -13.86 -14.41 8.57
C TYR A 57 -13.91 -13.52 9.81
N ALA A 58 -13.89 -12.19 9.63
CA ALA A 58 -13.70 -11.20 10.70
C ALA A 58 -14.53 -11.42 11.99
N HIS A 59 -15.78 -11.87 11.88
CA HIS A 59 -16.66 -12.04 13.06
C HIS A 59 -16.55 -13.40 13.77
N ASN A 60 -15.83 -14.38 13.21
CA ASN A 60 -15.67 -15.71 13.81
C ASN A 60 -14.21 -16.10 14.09
N GLN A 61 -13.27 -15.16 13.95
CA GLN A 61 -11.83 -15.43 14.00
C GLN A 61 -11.38 -16.11 15.29
N THR A 62 -11.94 -15.72 16.44
CA THR A 62 -11.53 -16.27 17.74
C THR A 62 -11.90 -17.75 17.89
N GLU A 63 -13.17 -18.09 17.68
CA GLU A 63 -13.64 -19.48 17.82
C GLU A 63 -13.09 -20.39 16.71
N SER A 64 -13.19 -19.93 15.46
CA SER A 64 -12.72 -20.70 14.31
C SER A 64 -11.20 -20.85 14.32
N GLY A 65 -10.47 -19.79 14.70
CA GLY A 65 -9.02 -19.81 14.80
C GLY A 65 -8.50 -20.85 15.78
N ALA A 66 -9.06 -20.92 16.99
CA ALA A 66 -8.66 -21.92 17.99
C ALA A 66 -8.85 -23.36 17.46
N ARG A 67 -10.00 -23.63 16.82
CA ARG A 67 -10.31 -24.94 16.24
C ARG A 67 -9.39 -25.29 15.07
N ILE A 68 -9.02 -24.32 14.24
CA ILE A 68 -8.08 -24.53 13.13
C ILE A 68 -6.70 -24.88 13.68
N VAL A 69 -6.20 -24.15 14.68
CA VAL A 69 -4.89 -24.42 15.28
C VAL A 69 -4.85 -25.78 15.96
N GLU A 70 -5.90 -26.18 16.67
CA GLU A 70 -5.99 -27.51 17.28
C GLU A 70 -5.86 -28.64 16.25
N ARG A 71 -6.56 -28.51 15.11
CA ARG A 71 -6.45 -29.46 13.99
C ARG A 71 -5.04 -29.50 13.40
N ILE A 72 -4.38 -28.34 13.31
CA ILE A 72 -3.00 -28.33 12.79
C ILE A 72 -2.04 -28.99 13.76
N LEU A 73 -2.21 -28.76 15.07
CA LEU A 73 -1.42 -29.41 16.12
C LEU A 73 -1.63 -30.93 16.15
N SER A 74 -2.83 -31.41 15.80
CA SER A 74 -3.12 -32.85 15.69
C SER A 74 -2.51 -33.52 14.44
N GLY A 75 -1.90 -32.73 13.53
CA GLY A 75 -1.14 -33.22 12.39
C GLY A 75 -1.74 -32.87 11.03
N GLU A 76 -2.93 -32.26 10.98
CA GLU A 76 -3.55 -31.85 9.72
C GLU A 76 -2.88 -30.58 9.15
N SER A 77 -2.74 -30.49 7.84
CA SER A 77 -2.30 -29.27 7.16
C SER A 77 -3.48 -28.45 6.65
N CYS A 78 -3.40 -27.13 6.82
CA CYS A 78 -4.46 -26.19 6.46
C CYS A 78 -3.98 -25.22 5.39
N ALA A 79 -4.77 -25.00 4.34
CA ALA A 79 -4.61 -23.84 3.48
C ALA A 79 -5.59 -22.73 3.92
N LEU A 80 -5.07 -21.55 4.26
CA LEU A 80 -5.87 -20.34 4.41
C LEU A 80 -5.95 -19.61 3.07
N VAL A 81 -7.18 -19.26 2.67
CA VAL A 81 -7.48 -18.45 1.49
C VAL A 81 -8.47 -17.35 1.84
N THR A 82 -8.39 -16.24 1.13
CA THR A 82 -9.40 -15.16 1.15
C THR A 82 -10.10 -15.10 -0.20
N ASP A 83 -11.15 -14.30 -0.29
CA ASP A 83 -11.99 -14.24 -1.49
C ASP A 83 -11.18 -13.83 -2.75
N ALA A 84 -10.14 -13.02 -2.56
CA ALA A 84 -9.23 -12.61 -3.61
C ALA A 84 -7.86 -12.17 -3.04
N GLY A 85 -6.77 -12.58 -3.69
CA GLY A 85 -5.44 -12.09 -3.39
C GLY A 85 -4.76 -12.78 -2.20
N MET A 86 -3.91 -12.05 -1.49
CA MET A 86 -3.06 -12.61 -0.43
C MET A 86 -3.77 -12.57 0.93
N PRO A 87 -3.98 -13.72 1.59
CA PRO A 87 -4.56 -13.75 2.93
C PRO A 87 -3.77 -12.93 3.95
N ALA A 88 -4.46 -12.49 5.01
CA ALA A 88 -3.92 -11.64 6.08
C ALA A 88 -3.52 -10.21 5.66
N ILE A 89 -3.77 -9.79 4.41
CA ILE A 89 -3.51 -8.42 3.94
C ILE A 89 -4.84 -7.75 3.58
N SER A 90 -5.32 -6.84 4.42
CA SER A 90 -6.68 -6.25 4.37
C SER A 90 -7.86 -7.22 4.52
N ASP A 91 -7.59 -8.53 4.47
CA ASP A 91 -8.54 -9.61 4.65
C ASP A 91 -8.26 -10.39 5.95
N PRO A 92 -9.16 -11.27 6.41
CA PRO A 92 -8.93 -12.16 7.55
C PRO A 92 -7.65 -12.99 7.42
N GLY A 93 -6.94 -13.20 8.53
CA GLY A 93 -5.81 -14.12 8.60
C GLY A 93 -4.70 -13.72 9.56
N GLU A 94 -4.53 -12.42 9.83
CA GLU A 94 -3.48 -11.90 10.72
C GLU A 94 -3.52 -12.58 12.09
N GLU A 95 -4.71 -12.66 12.70
CA GLU A 95 -4.92 -13.25 14.00
C GLU A 95 -4.65 -14.77 14.01
N LEU A 96 -4.99 -15.49 12.93
CA LEU A 96 -4.69 -16.92 12.81
C LEU A 96 -3.19 -17.17 12.65
N VAL A 97 -2.51 -16.36 11.84
CA VAL A 97 -1.03 -16.43 11.68
C VAL A 97 -0.35 -16.23 13.02
N ARG A 98 -0.78 -15.21 13.79
CA ARG A 98 -0.28 -14.95 15.13
C ARG A 98 -0.52 -16.14 16.06
N LEU A 99 -1.75 -16.65 16.11
CA LEU A 99 -2.10 -17.79 16.96
C LEU A 99 -1.30 -19.05 16.62
N CYS A 100 -1.07 -19.32 15.33
CA CYS A 100 -0.20 -20.41 14.89
C CYS A 100 1.25 -20.20 15.34
N ALA A 101 1.81 -19.01 15.15
CA ALA A 101 3.16 -18.68 15.57
C ALA A 101 3.35 -18.85 17.09
N ASP A 102 2.40 -18.33 17.88
CA ASP A 102 2.38 -18.45 19.35
C ASP A 102 2.27 -19.91 19.81
N SER A 103 1.66 -20.77 19.00
CA SER A 103 1.48 -22.21 19.28
C SER A 103 2.60 -23.10 18.70
N GLY A 104 3.64 -22.51 18.09
CA GLY A 104 4.72 -23.26 17.45
C GLY A 104 4.33 -23.99 16.17
N VAL A 105 3.20 -23.64 15.56
CA VAL A 105 2.77 -24.16 14.26
C VAL A 105 3.59 -23.49 13.16
N THR A 106 4.13 -24.30 12.24
CA THR A 106 4.79 -23.79 11.03
C THR A 106 3.78 -23.05 10.16
N VAL A 107 4.09 -21.79 9.84
CA VAL A 107 3.35 -20.97 8.88
C VAL A 107 4.23 -20.72 7.66
N THR A 108 3.71 -20.94 6.47
CA THR A 108 4.39 -20.65 5.19
C THR A 108 3.44 -19.96 4.22
N ALA A 109 3.99 -19.17 3.30
CA ALA A 109 3.21 -18.45 2.29
C ALA A 109 3.48 -19.00 0.88
N ILE A 110 2.41 -19.06 0.08
CA ILE A 110 2.45 -19.34 -1.34
C ILE A 110 2.20 -18.01 -2.08
N PRO A 111 3.26 -17.42 -2.69
CA PRO A 111 3.13 -16.20 -3.47
C PRO A 111 2.12 -16.36 -4.61
N GLY A 112 1.47 -15.25 -4.95
CA GLY A 112 0.50 -15.18 -6.04
C GLY A 112 -0.02 -13.74 -6.18
N ALA A 113 -1.26 -13.60 -6.64
CA ALA A 113 -1.85 -12.32 -6.94
C ALA A 113 -1.95 -11.40 -5.71
N CYS A 114 -1.63 -10.12 -5.90
CA CYS A 114 -1.79 -9.08 -4.89
C CYS A 114 -2.18 -7.78 -5.59
N ALA A 115 -3.42 -7.32 -5.40
CA ALA A 115 -3.96 -6.17 -6.11
C ALA A 115 -3.14 -4.89 -5.88
N ALA A 116 -2.68 -4.64 -4.65
CA ALA A 116 -1.83 -3.48 -4.33
C ALA A 116 -0.54 -3.45 -5.16
N VAL A 117 0.19 -4.56 -5.22
CA VAL A 117 1.46 -4.65 -5.95
C VAL A 117 1.24 -4.59 -7.46
N THR A 118 0.20 -5.26 -7.96
CA THR A 118 -0.17 -5.20 -9.39
C THR A 118 -0.52 -3.76 -9.81
N ALA A 119 -1.34 -3.05 -9.04
CA ALA A 119 -1.69 -1.66 -9.31
C ALA A 119 -0.46 -0.74 -9.26
N LEU A 120 0.43 -0.93 -8.28
CA LEU A 120 1.68 -0.18 -8.20
C LEU A 120 2.54 -0.36 -9.46
N ALA A 121 2.65 -1.60 -9.96
CA ALA A 121 3.40 -1.89 -11.19
C ALA A 121 2.76 -1.22 -12.44
N LEU A 122 1.43 -1.10 -12.48
CA LEU A 122 0.70 -0.42 -13.56
C LEU A 122 0.72 1.12 -13.44
N SER A 123 1.01 1.66 -12.26
CA SER A 123 0.76 3.06 -11.91
C SER A 123 1.59 4.11 -12.65
N ALA A 124 2.77 3.73 -13.15
CA ALA A 124 3.81 4.64 -13.64
C ALA A 124 4.30 5.68 -12.59
N LEU A 125 4.16 5.37 -11.30
CA LEU A 125 4.69 6.15 -10.17
C LEU A 125 5.95 5.47 -9.59
N PRO A 126 6.76 6.18 -8.77
CA PRO A 126 7.93 5.59 -8.12
C PRO A 126 7.58 4.36 -7.27
N THR A 127 8.27 3.25 -7.51
CA THR A 127 7.99 1.95 -6.86
C THR A 127 9.05 1.53 -5.84
N GLY A 128 10.16 2.28 -5.72
CA GLY A 128 11.28 1.91 -4.86
C GLY A 128 10.95 1.89 -3.36
N ARG A 129 10.04 2.76 -2.92
CA ARG A 129 9.47 2.77 -1.57
C ARG A 129 8.01 3.20 -1.66
N PHE A 130 7.13 2.45 -1.01
CA PHE A 130 5.70 2.72 -0.98
C PHE A 130 5.10 2.44 0.40
N THR A 131 3.88 2.92 0.64
CA THR A 131 3.02 2.52 1.75
C THR A 131 1.75 1.88 1.23
N PHE A 132 1.20 0.97 2.03
CA PHE A 132 -0.11 0.39 1.79
C PHE A 132 -1.00 0.77 2.97
N GLU A 133 -2.08 1.48 2.68
CA GLU A 133 -2.99 2.06 3.68
C GLU A 133 -4.32 1.29 3.74
N GLY A 134 -4.49 0.26 2.91
CA GLY A 134 -5.70 -0.54 2.87
C GLY A 134 -6.95 0.30 2.54
N PHE A 135 -8.05 0.02 3.24
CA PHE A 135 -9.32 0.73 3.07
C PHE A 135 -9.44 1.90 4.04
N LEU A 136 -9.89 3.04 3.53
CA LEU A 136 -10.23 4.18 4.38
C LEU A 136 -11.61 4.00 5.06
N SER A 137 -11.70 4.57 6.27
CA SER A 137 -12.94 4.61 7.04
C SER A 137 -14.09 5.25 6.27
N THR A 138 -15.31 4.70 6.44
CA THR A 138 -16.53 5.30 5.91
C THR A 138 -16.87 6.60 6.66
N ALA A 139 -16.49 6.69 7.94
CA ALA A 139 -16.73 7.86 8.78
C ALA A 139 -15.83 9.02 8.34
N LYS A 140 -16.45 10.11 7.87
CA LYS A 140 -15.76 11.27 7.29
C LYS A 140 -14.64 11.81 8.19
N LYS A 141 -14.90 11.99 9.50
CA LYS A 141 -13.91 12.50 10.46
C LYS A 141 -12.66 11.62 10.53
N SER A 142 -12.86 10.31 10.72
CA SER A 142 -11.76 9.33 10.80
C SER A 142 -10.97 9.23 9.49
N ARG A 143 -11.66 9.26 8.34
CA ARG A 143 -11.01 9.30 7.03
C ARG A 143 -10.14 10.55 6.87
N PHE A 144 -10.64 11.73 7.23
CA PHE A 144 -9.85 12.97 7.17
C PHE A 144 -8.66 12.96 8.12
N GLU A 145 -8.80 12.43 9.32
CA GLU A 145 -7.70 12.30 10.28
C GLU A 145 -6.57 11.41 9.71
N HIS A 146 -6.93 10.29 9.09
CA HIS A 146 -5.97 9.42 8.40
C HIS A 146 -5.33 10.12 7.19
N LEU A 147 -6.11 10.73 6.30
CA LEU A 147 -5.54 11.45 5.16
C LEU A 147 -4.59 12.57 5.60
N ARG A 148 -4.93 13.31 6.67
CA ARG A 148 -4.09 14.39 7.18
C ARG A 148 -2.76 13.88 7.75
N SER A 149 -2.73 12.71 8.40
CA SER A 149 -1.47 12.14 8.89
C SER A 149 -0.51 11.77 7.75
N LEU A 150 -1.06 11.52 6.55
CA LEU A 150 -0.30 11.18 5.34
C LEU A 150 0.04 12.39 4.46
N LYS A 151 -0.33 13.61 4.87
CA LYS A 151 -0.14 14.81 4.03
C LYS A 151 1.31 14.99 3.57
N ASP A 152 2.28 14.73 4.43
CA ASP A 152 3.70 14.93 4.09
C ASP A 152 4.43 13.65 3.68
N GLU A 153 3.72 12.53 3.55
CA GLU A 153 4.29 11.23 3.13
C GLU A 153 4.94 11.36 1.75
N LYS A 154 6.22 11.02 1.64
CA LYS A 154 7.03 11.17 0.43
C LYS A 154 7.02 9.93 -0.46
N ARG A 155 6.63 8.79 0.08
CA ARG A 155 6.52 7.52 -0.64
C ARG A 155 5.22 7.50 -1.46
N THR A 156 5.20 6.67 -2.48
CA THR A 156 3.95 6.32 -3.17
C THR A 156 3.01 5.62 -2.20
N MET A 157 1.74 6.03 -2.18
CA MET A 157 0.75 5.48 -1.26
C MET A 157 -0.29 4.66 -2.03
N ILE A 158 -0.68 3.51 -1.50
CA ILE A 158 -1.66 2.61 -2.12
C ILE A 158 -2.87 2.46 -1.21
N PHE A 159 -4.07 2.64 -1.78
CA PHE A 159 -5.35 2.49 -1.09
C PHE A 159 -6.25 1.55 -1.88
N TYR A 160 -7.10 0.80 -1.18
CA TYR A 160 -8.23 0.10 -1.77
C TYR A 160 -9.50 0.93 -1.60
N GLU A 161 -10.36 0.90 -2.61
CA GLU A 161 -11.59 1.67 -2.56
C GLU A 161 -12.80 0.99 -3.22
N ALA A 162 -13.94 1.10 -2.55
CA ALA A 162 -15.22 0.61 -3.03
C ALA A 162 -15.87 1.65 -3.96
N PRO A 163 -16.64 1.22 -4.99
CA PRO A 163 -17.15 2.12 -6.02
C PRO A 163 -18.02 3.24 -5.45
N HIS A 164 -18.89 2.91 -4.49
CA HIS A 164 -19.80 3.86 -3.86
C HIS A 164 -19.10 4.90 -2.96
N LYS A 165 -17.83 4.68 -2.59
CA LYS A 165 -17.03 5.61 -1.77
C LYS A 165 -15.99 6.38 -2.58
N LEU A 166 -15.69 5.95 -3.81
CA LEU A 166 -14.57 6.47 -4.60
C LEU A 166 -14.61 8.00 -4.74
N LEU A 167 -15.72 8.55 -5.23
CA LEU A 167 -15.81 9.99 -5.48
C LEU A 167 -15.67 10.84 -4.20
N PRO A 168 -16.37 10.54 -3.08
CA PRO A 168 -16.09 11.18 -1.80
C PRO A 168 -14.62 11.10 -1.36
N THR A 169 -14.00 9.92 -1.48
CA THR A 169 -12.59 9.73 -1.12
C THR A 169 -11.65 10.57 -1.99
N LEU A 170 -11.86 10.61 -3.30
CA LEU A 170 -11.05 11.43 -4.21
C LEU A 170 -11.14 12.93 -3.88
N ARG A 171 -12.33 13.41 -3.51
CA ARG A 171 -12.52 14.80 -3.06
C ARG A 171 -11.77 15.10 -1.76
N ASP A 172 -11.88 14.20 -0.77
CA ASP A 172 -11.19 14.36 0.51
C ASP A 172 -9.65 14.27 0.34
N MET A 173 -9.17 13.42 -0.58
CA MET A 173 -7.76 13.33 -0.97
C MET A 173 -7.28 14.60 -1.67
N LEU A 174 -8.04 15.14 -2.62
CA LEU A 174 -7.71 16.41 -3.29
C LEU A 174 -7.64 17.57 -2.30
N GLU A 175 -8.60 17.65 -1.37
CA GLU A 175 -8.61 18.67 -0.31
C GLU A 175 -7.37 18.57 0.59
N THR A 176 -6.93 17.35 0.91
CA THR A 176 -5.84 17.13 1.88
C THR A 176 -4.46 17.17 1.25
N PHE A 177 -4.29 16.54 0.09
CA PHE A 177 -3.00 16.31 -0.57
C PHE A 177 -2.66 17.36 -1.64
N GLY A 178 -3.65 18.13 -2.10
CA GLY A 178 -3.53 18.95 -3.31
C GLY A 178 -3.62 18.10 -4.58
N ASP A 179 -3.31 18.70 -5.73
CA ASP A 179 -3.48 18.05 -7.03
C ASP A 179 -2.31 17.12 -7.41
N ARG A 180 -2.15 16.02 -6.65
CA ARG A 180 -1.11 15.02 -6.91
C ARG A 180 -1.46 14.11 -8.08
N ARG A 181 -0.42 13.51 -8.70
CA ARG A 181 -0.64 12.41 -9.65
C ARG A 181 -1.21 11.21 -8.93
N ILE A 182 -2.13 10.55 -9.61
CA ILE A 182 -2.81 9.35 -9.14
C ILE A 182 -2.96 8.37 -10.30
N SER A 183 -2.75 7.09 -10.02
CA SER A 183 -3.21 6.00 -10.86
C SER A 183 -4.40 5.30 -10.21
N ILE A 184 -5.41 4.99 -11.00
CA ILE A 184 -6.65 4.35 -10.56
C ILE A 184 -6.82 3.10 -11.42
N SER A 185 -6.53 1.94 -10.83
CA SER A 185 -6.72 0.64 -11.47
C SER A 185 -8.06 0.06 -11.06
N ARG A 186 -8.85 -0.34 -12.05
CA ARG A 186 -10.22 -0.83 -11.92
C ARG A 186 -10.33 -2.23 -12.49
N GLU A 187 -11.06 -3.10 -11.79
CA GLU A 187 -11.42 -4.44 -12.28
C GLU A 187 -10.20 -5.23 -12.80
N MET A 188 -9.05 -5.09 -12.13
CA MET A 188 -7.80 -5.73 -12.55
C MET A 188 -7.98 -7.23 -12.76
N THR A 189 -7.38 -7.74 -13.83
CA THR A 189 -7.44 -9.11 -14.35
C THR A 189 -8.78 -9.52 -14.94
N LYS A 190 -9.84 -8.71 -14.82
CA LYS A 190 -11.18 -9.02 -15.35
C LYS A 190 -11.36 -8.47 -16.78
N ILE A 191 -12.50 -8.77 -17.40
CA ILE A 191 -12.83 -8.36 -18.79
C ILE A 191 -12.81 -6.83 -18.98
N HIS A 192 -13.13 -6.07 -17.93
CA HIS A 192 -13.22 -4.61 -17.96
C HIS A 192 -12.05 -3.93 -17.23
N GLU A 193 -10.87 -4.58 -17.23
CA GLU A 193 -9.66 -3.99 -16.66
C GLU A 193 -9.34 -2.63 -17.29
N GLU A 194 -9.07 -1.64 -16.44
CA GLU A 194 -8.68 -0.31 -16.86
C GLU A 194 -7.69 0.28 -15.84
N THR A 195 -6.68 1.00 -16.32
CA THR A 195 -5.81 1.82 -15.45
C THR A 195 -5.76 3.25 -15.97
N LEU A 196 -6.36 4.16 -15.22
CA LEU A 196 -6.32 5.60 -15.46
C LEU A 196 -5.07 6.19 -14.77
N ARG A 197 -4.45 7.17 -15.41
CA ARG A 197 -3.32 7.93 -14.86
C ARG A 197 -3.64 9.41 -15.01
N LEU A 198 -3.93 10.06 -13.90
CA LEU A 198 -4.54 11.39 -13.84
C LEU A 198 -3.85 12.22 -12.75
N THR A 199 -4.32 13.45 -12.57
CA THR A 199 -4.19 14.18 -11.30
C THR A 199 -5.46 13.96 -10.46
N LEU A 200 -5.39 14.21 -9.15
CA LEU A 200 -6.55 14.09 -8.25
C LEU A 200 -7.74 14.95 -8.72
N GLN A 201 -7.49 16.18 -9.17
CA GLN A 201 -8.50 17.07 -9.74
C GLN A 201 -9.15 16.46 -10.99
N SER A 202 -8.33 15.92 -11.91
CA SER A 202 -8.84 15.27 -13.12
C SER A 202 -9.60 13.98 -12.81
N ALA A 203 -9.19 13.23 -11.78
CA ALA A 203 -9.89 12.04 -11.30
C ALA A 203 -11.28 12.38 -10.72
N VAL A 204 -11.38 13.44 -9.91
CA VAL A 204 -12.68 13.94 -9.41
C VAL A 204 -13.61 14.28 -10.57
N ALA A 205 -13.13 15.08 -11.54
CA ALA A 205 -13.93 15.45 -12.71
C ALA A 205 -14.38 14.23 -13.54
N HIS A 206 -13.49 13.24 -13.73
CA HIS A 206 -13.82 12.01 -14.45
C HIS A 206 -14.97 11.24 -13.77
N PHE A 207 -14.90 11.01 -12.46
CA PHE A 207 -15.89 10.22 -11.72
C PHE A 207 -17.16 11.00 -11.34
N GLU A 208 -17.18 12.32 -11.51
CA GLU A 208 -18.41 13.12 -11.55
C GLU A 208 -19.19 12.89 -12.84
N ALA A 209 -18.50 12.82 -13.98
CA ALA A 209 -19.12 12.58 -15.28
C ALA A 209 -19.48 11.10 -15.50
N THR A 210 -18.66 10.19 -15.00
CA THR A 210 -18.82 8.74 -15.18
C THR A 210 -18.88 8.04 -13.82
N PRO A 211 -20.08 7.63 -13.36
CA PRO A 211 -20.22 7.00 -12.06
C PRO A 211 -19.36 5.73 -11.90
N PRO A 212 -18.63 5.58 -10.79
CA PRO A 212 -17.73 4.44 -10.56
C PRO A 212 -18.49 3.12 -10.43
N ARG A 213 -17.91 2.06 -11.00
CA ARG A 213 -18.41 0.67 -10.93
C ARG A 213 -17.26 -0.32 -10.77
N GLY A 214 -17.47 -1.41 -10.05
CA GLY A 214 -16.42 -2.42 -9.81
C GLY A 214 -15.47 -2.03 -8.68
N GLU A 215 -14.35 -2.73 -8.59
CA GLU A 215 -13.35 -2.59 -7.51
C GLU A 215 -12.18 -1.72 -7.95
N PHE A 216 -11.64 -0.91 -7.02
CA PHE A 216 -10.59 0.06 -7.31
C PHE A 216 -9.38 -0.08 -6.40
N VAL A 217 -8.20 0.11 -7.00
CA VAL A 217 -6.96 0.38 -6.29
C VAL A 217 -6.44 1.74 -6.71
N LEU A 218 -6.15 2.59 -5.74
CA LEU A 218 -5.64 3.94 -5.92
C LEU A 218 -4.16 3.96 -5.57
N VAL A 219 -3.32 4.47 -6.47
CA VAL A 219 -1.89 4.64 -6.25
C VAL A 219 -1.57 6.12 -6.40
N ILE A 220 -1.21 6.78 -5.30
CA ILE A 220 -1.04 8.23 -5.21
C ILE A 220 0.43 8.57 -5.08
N GLU A 221 0.87 9.58 -5.81
CA GLU A 221 2.22 10.12 -5.69
C GLU A 221 2.47 10.68 -4.28
N GLY A 222 3.68 10.46 -3.77
CA GLY A 222 4.12 11.08 -2.54
C GLY A 222 4.13 12.61 -2.62
N ALA A 223 4.21 13.27 -1.48
CA ALA A 223 4.36 14.70 -1.40
C ALA A 223 5.65 15.10 -2.15
N PRO A 224 5.62 16.19 -2.92
CA PRO A 224 6.80 16.67 -3.63
C PRO A 224 7.96 16.81 -2.64
N ALA A 225 9.18 16.56 -3.12
CA ALA A 225 10.36 16.90 -2.34
C ALA A 225 10.20 18.37 -1.91
N SER A 226 10.25 18.59 -0.60
CA SER A 226 10.23 19.95 -0.10
C SER A 226 11.53 20.59 -0.57
N ASP A 227 11.46 21.71 -1.29
CA ASP A 227 12.62 22.56 -1.57
C ASP A 227 13.26 23.08 -0.27
N SER A 228 12.72 22.77 0.93
CA SER A 228 13.33 23.07 2.23
C SER A 228 14.67 22.35 2.51
N ALA A 229 15.22 21.61 1.55
CA ALA A 229 16.60 21.13 1.56
C ALA A 229 17.53 21.94 0.64
N ARG A 230 17.02 22.95 -0.09
CA ARG A 230 17.83 24.04 -0.62
C ARG A 230 17.80 25.13 0.43
N ALA A 231 18.89 25.24 1.18
CA ALA A 231 19.08 26.37 2.05
C ALA A 231 18.82 27.68 1.30
N THR A 232 18.15 28.61 1.97
CA THR A 232 17.77 29.87 1.36
C THR A 232 19.00 30.78 1.23
N LEU A 233 18.87 31.82 0.41
CA LEU A 233 19.90 32.86 0.33
C LEU A 233 20.15 33.49 1.72
N GLU A 234 19.12 33.64 2.54
CA GLU A 234 19.23 34.21 3.88
C GLU A 234 20.00 33.29 4.82
N ASP A 235 19.73 31.97 4.81
CA ASP A 235 20.49 31.00 5.61
C ASP A 235 21.98 31.03 5.23
N ALA A 236 22.27 31.18 3.94
CA ALA A 236 23.63 31.30 3.42
C ALA A 236 24.29 32.62 3.85
N LEU A 237 23.56 33.75 3.86
CA LEU A 237 24.04 35.06 4.31
C LEU A 237 24.27 35.10 5.82
N ASP A 238 23.40 34.50 6.63
CA ASP A 238 23.58 34.41 8.07
C ASP A 238 24.86 33.66 8.46
N ALA A 239 25.17 32.56 7.76
CA ALA A 239 26.44 31.88 7.94
C ALA A 239 27.64 32.74 7.51
N VAL A 240 27.52 33.53 6.43
CA VAL A 240 28.56 34.50 6.04
C VAL A 240 28.78 35.53 7.14
N ARG A 241 27.71 36.11 7.71
CA ARG A 241 27.77 37.07 8.83
C ARG A 241 28.47 36.45 10.05
N GLY A 242 28.14 35.20 10.39
CA GLY A 242 28.81 34.44 11.46
C GLY A 242 30.32 34.33 11.22
N TYR A 243 30.73 33.86 10.04
CA TYR A 243 32.15 33.71 9.71
C TYR A 243 32.91 35.03 9.61
N ARG A 244 32.24 36.11 9.21
CA ARG A 244 32.80 37.46 9.23
C ARG A 244 33.07 37.93 10.66
N ARG A 245 32.18 37.63 11.62
CA ARG A 245 32.41 37.91 13.05
C ARG A 245 33.58 37.10 13.61
N ASP A 246 33.78 35.89 13.12
CA ASP A 246 34.91 35.02 13.48
C ASP A 246 36.24 35.42 12.80
N GLY A 247 36.27 36.55 12.07
CA GLY A 247 37.48 37.13 11.49
C GLY A 247 37.82 36.66 10.07
N LEU A 248 36.95 35.89 9.41
CA LEU A 248 37.18 35.52 8.00
C LEU A 248 36.96 36.73 7.08
N SER A 249 37.76 36.78 6.00
CA SER A 249 37.52 37.71 4.90
C SER A 249 36.16 37.42 4.25
N LEU A 250 35.50 38.44 3.67
CA LEU A 250 34.22 38.26 2.96
C LEU A 250 34.29 37.12 1.92
N LYS A 251 35.41 37.06 1.18
CA LYS A 251 35.64 36.04 0.16
C LYS A 251 35.74 34.63 0.74
N ASP A 252 36.36 34.47 1.91
CA ASP A 252 36.51 33.18 2.57
C ASP A 252 35.23 32.76 3.29
N ALA A 253 34.51 33.71 3.91
CA ALA A 253 33.22 33.50 4.53
C ALA A 253 32.17 33.02 3.50
N VAL A 254 32.09 33.69 2.34
CA VAL A 254 31.22 33.28 1.22
C VAL A 254 31.61 31.92 0.66
N LYS A 255 32.91 31.64 0.52
CA LYS A 255 33.38 30.33 0.04
C LYS A 255 33.00 29.21 1.00
N LYS A 256 33.14 29.44 2.31
CA LYS A 256 32.82 28.47 3.36
C LYS A 256 31.31 28.23 3.45
N SER A 257 30.51 29.29 3.54
CA SER A 257 29.05 29.21 3.56
C SER A 257 28.51 28.49 2.31
N ALA A 258 28.94 28.89 1.09
CA ALA A 258 28.51 28.24 -0.14
C ALA A 258 28.80 26.72 -0.18
N ALA A 259 29.93 26.29 0.39
CA ALA A 259 30.33 24.88 0.42
C ALA A 259 29.55 24.06 1.45
N GLU A 260 29.25 24.62 2.62
CA GLU A 260 28.53 23.93 3.70
C GLU A 260 27.01 23.91 3.46
N ILE A 261 26.48 24.98 2.88
CA ILE A 261 25.05 25.23 2.71
C ILE A 261 24.56 24.81 1.31
N GLY A 262 25.46 24.61 0.36
CA GLY A 262 25.13 24.14 -0.99
C GLY A 262 24.49 25.22 -1.87
N PHE A 263 24.89 26.49 -1.70
CA PHE A 263 24.36 27.64 -2.42
C PHE A 263 25.34 28.15 -3.51
N PRO A 264 24.88 28.67 -4.67
CA PRO A 264 25.76 29.21 -5.71
C PRO A 264 26.65 30.35 -5.21
N LYS A 265 27.97 30.14 -5.24
CA LYS A 265 28.98 31.09 -4.70
C LYS A 265 28.88 32.49 -5.29
N ASN A 266 28.66 32.62 -6.59
CA ASN A 266 28.61 33.94 -7.26
C ASN A 266 27.40 34.74 -6.80
N THR A 267 26.23 34.09 -6.70
CA THR A 267 25.00 34.69 -6.19
C THR A 267 25.14 35.12 -4.73
N LEU A 268 25.75 34.27 -3.89
CA LEU A 268 26.00 34.60 -2.49
C LEU A 268 27.01 35.75 -2.33
N TYR A 269 28.05 35.81 -3.17
CA TYR A 269 29.05 36.87 -3.12
C TYR A 269 28.45 38.23 -3.48
N GLU A 270 27.65 38.29 -4.54
CA GLU A 270 26.95 39.51 -4.94
C GLU A 270 25.94 39.98 -3.89
N ALA A 271 25.24 39.06 -3.24
CA ALA A 271 24.32 39.37 -2.16
C ALA A 271 25.05 39.88 -0.91
N ALA A 272 26.15 39.22 -0.51
CA ALA A 272 26.93 39.60 0.67
C ALA A 272 27.63 40.97 0.50
N LEU A 273 27.99 41.36 -0.74
CA LEU A 273 28.51 42.70 -1.05
C LEU A 273 27.47 43.82 -0.94
N ARG A 274 26.17 43.48 -1.02
CA ARG A 274 25.06 44.44 -0.86
C ARG A 274 24.57 44.52 0.59
N ASP A 275 25.01 43.58 1.42
CA ASP A 275 24.65 43.40 2.83
C ASP A 275 25.75 43.91 3.79
N ASP A 276 26.95 44.21 3.26
CA ASP A 276 28.08 44.90 3.92
C ASP A 276 27.93 46.43 3.83
#